data_AF-K1TRT3-F1
#
_entry.id   AF-K1TRT3-F1
#
_cell.length_a   1.000
_cell.length_b   1.000
_cell.length_c   1.000
_cell.angle_alpha   90.00
_cell.angle_beta   90.00
_cell.angle_gamma   90.00
#
_symmetry.space_group_name_H-M   'P 1'
#
loop_
_entity.id
_entity.type
_entity.pdbx_description
1 polymer ?
#
loop_
_entity_poly.entity_id
_entity_poly.type
_entity_poly.pdbx_seq_one_letter_code
_entity_poly.pdbx_strand_id
1 'polypeptide(L)'
;PGVSLSSTVKLESNNYLLVYLKLDKDVKPGKFNLTFTEGKKKLVKEYELKARNKKGCEHKGFDASDALYLLMPDRFANGNPDNDQIAGMAEYKIDRKDPNARHGGDLAGIEQHLDYFSDLGVTALWFTPVLENNMTGGSYHGYATTDYYKVDPRFGTNEEYKQLIRKSPCTRHQNRNGHDFQPLRRRACMD
;
A
#
# COMPACT_ATOMS: atom_id res chain seq x y z
N PRO A 1 1.29 5.90 -27.90
CA PRO A 1 1.06 4.79 -28.86
C PRO A 1 0.73 3.50 -28.10
N GLY A 2 -0.30 2.74 -28.50
CA GLY A 2 -0.69 1.50 -27.81
C GLY A 2 -1.63 1.63 -26.61
N VAL A 3 -2.16 2.84 -26.36
CA VAL A 3 -3.21 3.11 -25.37
C VAL A 3 -4.40 3.71 -26.11
N SER A 4 -5.59 3.14 -25.92
CA SER A 4 -6.83 3.64 -26.52
C SER A 4 -7.94 3.69 -25.49
N LEU A 5 -8.85 4.66 -25.63
CA LEU A 5 -10.07 4.70 -24.85
C LEU A 5 -11.02 3.62 -25.37
N SER A 6 -11.42 2.69 -24.50
CA SER A 6 -12.40 1.65 -24.82
C SER A 6 -13.82 2.18 -24.63
N SER A 7 -14.11 2.75 -23.46
CA SER A 7 -15.43 3.32 -23.14
C SER A 7 -15.36 4.19 -21.89
N THR A 8 -16.42 4.95 -21.65
CA THR A 8 -16.66 5.65 -20.39
C THR A 8 -18.05 5.30 -19.86
N VAL A 9 -18.18 5.25 -18.54
CA VAL A 9 -19.46 5.01 -17.87
C VAL A 9 -19.68 6.09 -16.83
N LYS A 10 -20.77 6.85 -16.99
CA LYS A 10 -21.26 7.77 -15.96
C LYS A 10 -22.11 6.98 -14.97
N LEU A 11 -21.92 7.28 -13.69
CA LEU A 11 -22.75 6.72 -12.63
C LEU A 11 -23.90 7.69 -12.31
N GLU A 12 -24.83 7.29 -11.45
CA GLU A 12 -25.90 8.16 -10.95
C GLU A 12 -25.33 9.39 -10.22
N SER A 13 -24.19 9.22 -9.54
CA SER A 13 -23.46 10.33 -8.94
C SER A 13 -22.60 11.05 -9.96
N ASN A 14 -22.80 12.37 -10.07
CA ASN A 14 -22.00 13.25 -10.94
C ASN A 14 -20.54 13.41 -10.50
N ASN A 15 -20.16 12.86 -9.34
CA ASN A 15 -18.81 12.94 -8.80
C ASN A 15 -17.88 11.84 -9.32
N TYR A 16 -18.41 10.87 -10.09
CA TYR A 16 -17.65 9.70 -10.53
C TYR A 16 -17.80 9.45 -12.03
N LEU A 17 -16.68 9.06 -12.64
CA LEU A 17 -16.60 8.63 -14.03
C LEU A 17 -15.69 7.40 -14.11
N LEU A 18 -16.20 6.31 -14.68
CA LEU A 18 -15.38 5.14 -14.98
C LEU A 18 -14.81 5.30 -16.40
N VAL A 19 -13.49 5.17 -16.52
CA VAL A 19 -12.77 5.26 -17.80
C VAL A 19 -12.11 3.91 -18.07
N TYR A 20 -12.56 3.23 -19.11
CA TYR A 20 -12.01 1.95 -19.52
C TYR A 20 -10.97 2.19 -20.62
N LEU A 21 -9.72 1.87 -20.33
CA LEU A 21 -8.63 1.94 -21.29
C LEU A 21 -8.30 0.55 -21.83
N LYS A 22 -8.04 0.46 -23.12
CA LYS A 22 -7.46 -0.72 -23.77
C LYS A 22 -5.98 -0.47 -23.99
N LEU A 23 -5.17 -1.41 -23.52
CA LEU A 23 -3.73 -1.43 -23.70
C LEU A 23 -3.38 -2.52 -24.73
N ASP A 24 -2.60 -2.15 -25.74
CA ASP A 24 -2.07 -3.10 -26.72
C ASP A 24 -1.02 -4.00 -26.06
N LYS A 25 -0.83 -5.21 -26.60
CA LYS A 25 0.09 -6.22 -26.02
C LYS A 25 1.52 -5.71 -25.87
N ASP A 26 1.98 -4.90 -26.83
CA ASP A 26 3.35 -4.39 -26.91
C ASP A 26 3.46 -2.92 -26.48
N VAL A 27 2.44 -2.40 -25.77
CA VAL A 27 2.47 -1.03 -25.23
C VAL A 27 3.74 -0.80 -24.41
N LYS A 28 4.39 0.34 -24.64
CA LYS A 28 5.62 0.71 -23.93
C LYS A 28 5.31 1.58 -22.71
N PRO A 29 6.16 1.53 -21.67
CA PRO A 29 6.11 2.49 -20.58
C PRO A 29 6.17 3.93 -21.09
N GLY A 30 5.53 4.84 -20.38
CA GLY A 30 5.51 6.25 -20.73
C GLY A 30 4.31 6.98 -20.15
N LYS A 31 4.27 8.28 -20.44
CA LYS A 31 3.23 9.18 -19.97
C LYS A 31 2.30 9.57 -21.10
N PHE A 32 1.03 9.75 -20.78
CA PHE A 32 0.02 10.23 -21.72
C PHE A 32 -1.06 11.02 -20.97
N ASN A 33 -1.73 11.93 -21.68
CA ASN A 33 -2.73 12.79 -21.08
C ASN A 33 -4.13 12.22 -21.25
N LEU A 34 -4.85 12.08 -20.13
CA LEU A 34 -6.30 11.93 -20.11
C LEU A 34 -6.93 13.32 -20.11
N THR A 35 -7.64 13.65 -21.19
CA THR A 35 -8.35 14.93 -21.33
C THR A 35 -9.84 14.72 -21.09
N PHE A 36 -10.36 15.37 -20.06
CA PHE A 36 -11.78 15.38 -19.72
C PHE A 36 -12.36 16.72 -20.17
N THR A 37 -13.54 16.70 -20.79
CA THR A 37 -14.21 17.91 -21.28
C THR A 37 -15.69 17.86 -20.92
N GLU A 38 -16.17 18.95 -20.33
CA GLU A 38 -17.58 19.15 -19.97
C GLU A 38 -17.99 20.57 -20.37
N GLY A 39 -18.72 20.70 -21.48
CA GLY A 39 -19.02 22.00 -22.08
C GLY A 39 -17.73 22.76 -22.43
N LYS A 40 -17.52 23.92 -21.79
CA LYS A 40 -16.31 24.74 -21.96
C LYS A 40 -15.18 24.38 -20.99
N LYS A 41 -15.45 23.56 -19.96
CA LYS A 41 -14.45 23.16 -18.97
C LYS A 41 -13.59 22.03 -19.53
N LYS A 42 -12.28 22.16 -19.35
CA LYS A 42 -11.29 21.15 -19.75
C LYS A 42 -10.38 20.84 -18.57
N LEU A 43 -10.27 19.56 -18.24
CA LEU A 43 -9.32 19.05 -17.25
C LEU A 43 -8.37 18.10 -17.97
N VAL A 44 -7.06 18.28 -17.76
CA VAL A 44 -6.03 17.39 -18.30
C VAL A 44 -5.32 16.74 -17.13
N LYS A 45 -5.33 15.41 -17.09
CA LYS A 45 -4.61 14.62 -16.09
C LYS A 45 -3.56 13.76 -16.79
N GLU A 46 -2.30 13.97 -16.46
CA GLU A 46 -1.23 13.07 -16.88
C GLU A 46 -1.40 11.71 -16.19
N TYR A 47 -1.32 10.65 -16.97
CA TYR A 47 -1.32 9.26 -16.51
C TYR A 47 -0.03 8.58 -16.97
N GLU A 48 0.53 7.72 -16.12
CA GLU A 48 1.80 7.05 -16.35
C GLU A 48 1.61 5.54 -16.42
N LEU A 49 2.12 4.93 -17.49
CA LEU A 49 2.40 3.49 -17.52
C LEU A 49 3.86 3.29 -17.11
N LYS A 50 4.07 2.74 -15.91
CA LYS A 50 5.40 2.41 -15.42
C LYS A 50 5.96 1.18 -16.11
N ALA A 51 7.30 1.12 -16.20
CA ALA A 51 7.98 -0.10 -16.56
C ALA A 51 7.83 -1.12 -15.42
N ARG A 52 7.52 -2.37 -15.77
CA ARG A 52 7.54 -3.46 -14.79
C ARG A 52 8.98 -3.82 -14.48
N ASN A 53 9.30 -4.06 -13.21
CA ASN A 53 10.65 -4.50 -12.84
C ASN A 53 10.85 -5.97 -13.23
N LYS A 54 9.80 -6.78 -13.17
CA LYS A 54 9.79 -8.20 -13.58
C LYS A 54 8.49 -8.64 -14.23
N LYS A 55 8.52 -9.81 -14.86
CA LYS A 55 7.28 -10.44 -15.34
C LYS A 55 6.46 -10.95 -14.16
N GLY A 56 5.14 -10.90 -14.29
CA GLY A 56 4.24 -11.33 -13.21
C GLY A 56 4.48 -12.76 -12.71
N CYS A 57 4.84 -13.67 -13.60
CA CYS A 57 5.14 -15.07 -13.28
C CYS A 57 6.51 -15.29 -12.63
N GLU A 58 7.39 -14.28 -12.62
CA GLU A 58 8.71 -14.37 -12.00
C GLU A 58 8.68 -13.98 -10.52
N HIS A 59 7.59 -13.39 -10.03
CA HIS A 59 7.39 -13.18 -8.60
C HIS A 59 7.13 -14.53 -7.92
N LYS A 60 7.97 -14.86 -6.94
CA LYS A 60 7.79 -16.07 -6.13
C LYS A 60 7.01 -15.70 -4.87
N GLY A 61 5.81 -16.23 -4.75
CA GLY A 61 5.08 -16.19 -3.48
C GLY A 61 5.80 -17.01 -2.39
N PHE A 62 5.26 -16.94 -1.17
CA PHE A 62 5.64 -17.85 -0.11
C PHE A 62 5.10 -19.27 -0.39
N ASP A 63 5.76 -20.27 0.16
CA ASP A 63 5.38 -21.68 0.05
C ASP A 63 5.65 -22.42 1.38
N ALA A 64 5.53 -23.75 1.41
CA ALA A 64 5.69 -24.53 2.63
C ALA A 64 7.12 -24.56 3.20
N SER A 65 8.12 -24.05 2.47
CA SER A 65 9.48 -23.86 2.98
C SER A 65 9.66 -22.58 3.80
N ASP A 66 8.65 -21.69 3.83
CA ASP A 66 8.72 -20.43 4.55
C ASP A 66 8.23 -20.51 6.00
N ALA A 67 8.86 -19.71 6.85
CA ALA A 67 8.36 -19.36 8.18
C ALA A 67 7.80 -17.93 8.14
N LEU A 68 6.47 -17.80 8.32
CA LEU A 68 5.77 -16.51 8.31
C LEU A 68 5.72 -15.92 9.72
N TYR A 69 6.07 -14.63 9.85
CA TYR A 69 5.90 -13.86 11.08
C TYR A 69 4.79 -12.83 10.90
N LEU A 70 3.66 -13.04 11.59
CA LEU A 70 2.56 -12.08 11.67
C LEU A 70 2.87 -11.03 12.73
N LEU A 71 2.76 -9.76 12.35
CA LEU A 71 2.85 -8.65 13.31
C LEU A 71 1.85 -7.53 12.99
N MET A 72 1.48 -6.80 14.04
CA MET A 72 0.70 -5.57 13.93
C MET A 72 1.67 -4.38 14.02
N PRO A 73 1.85 -3.58 12.95
CA PRO A 73 2.86 -2.52 12.91
C PRO A 73 2.79 -1.58 14.11
N ASP A 74 1.59 -1.14 14.50
CA ASP A 74 1.37 -0.24 15.65
C ASP A 74 1.93 -0.78 16.98
N ARG A 75 2.13 -2.11 17.10
CA ARG A 75 2.53 -2.78 18.35
C ARG A 75 3.92 -3.38 18.32
N PHE A 76 4.63 -3.29 17.19
CA PHE A 76 5.93 -3.93 17.05
C PHE A 76 7.07 -3.06 17.59
N ALA A 77 7.39 -1.98 16.89
CA ALA A 77 8.44 -1.04 17.26
C ALA A 77 8.11 0.35 16.73
N ASN A 78 8.27 1.38 17.58
CA ASN A 78 8.15 2.78 17.20
C ASN A 78 9.54 3.30 16.83
N GLY A 79 9.81 3.48 15.54
CA GLY A 79 11.09 3.96 15.02
C GLY A 79 11.08 5.43 14.61
N ASN A 80 9.91 6.07 14.52
CA ASN A 80 9.76 7.48 14.23
C ASN A 80 8.58 8.09 15.03
N PRO A 81 8.82 8.52 16.29
CA PRO A 81 7.78 9.13 17.13
C PRO A 81 7.15 10.40 16.55
N ASP A 82 7.79 11.07 15.59
CA ASP A 82 7.26 12.28 14.96
C ASP A 82 6.01 12.00 14.11
N ASN A 83 5.78 10.74 13.70
CA ASN A 83 4.60 10.33 12.96
C ASN A 83 3.44 9.85 13.86
N ASP A 84 3.63 9.76 15.18
CA ASP A 84 2.61 9.25 16.09
C ASP A 84 1.35 10.13 16.05
N GLN A 85 1.54 11.46 15.97
CA GLN A 85 0.46 12.46 15.93
C GLN A 85 0.46 13.24 14.61
N ILE A 86 -0.37 12.80 13.66
CA ILE A 86 -0.60 13.47 12.37
C ILE A 86 -1.76 14.47 12.47
N ALA A 87 -1.50 15.73 12.12
CA ALA A 87 -2.52 16.77 12.01
C ALA A 87 -3.51 16.49 10.87
N GLY A 88 -4.80 16.77 11.08
CA GLY A 88 -5.86 16.60 10.08
C GLY A 88 -6.44 15.17 9.99
N MET A 89 -5.89 14.22 10.73
CA MET A 89 -6.55 12.93 10.99
C MET A 89 -7.73 13.12 11.95
N ALA A 90 -8.67 12.18 11.94
CA ALA A 90 -9.74 12.07 12.94
C ALA A 90 -9.14 11.98 14.36
N GLU A 91 -9.95 12.23 15.39
CA GLU A 91 -9.46 12.18 16.76
C GLU A 91 -9.02 10.76 17.17
N TYR A 92 -7.80 10.64 17.70
CA TYR A 92 -7.29 9.42 18.34
C TYR A 92 -6.33 9.79 19.46
N LYS A 93 -5.99 8.78 20.26
CA LYS A 93 -5.02 8.88 21.35
C LYS A 93 -3.81 8.01 21.05
N ILE A 94 -2.65 8.47 21.48
CA ILE A 94 -1.42 7.69 21.57
C ILE A 94 -1.24 7.36 23.05
N ASP A 95 -1.51 6.12 23.43
CA ASP A 95 -1.38 5.68 24.81
C ASP A 95 -1.07 4.18 24.85
N ARG A 96 0.17 3.85 25.21
CA ARG A 96 0.63 2.45 25.31
C ARG A 96 -0.02 1.69 26.47
N LYS A 97 -0.70 2.37 27.40
CA LYS A 97 -1.45 1.75 28.50
C LYS A 97 -2.88 1.40 28.10
N ASP A 98 -3.42 2.05 27.06
CA ASP A 98 -4.74 1.76 26.53
C ASP A 98 -4.62 0.77 25.36
N PRO A 99 -5.14 -0.46 25.47
CA PRO A 99 -5.06 -1.45 24.40
C PRO A 99 -5.83 -1.04 23.13
N ASN A 100 -6.75 -0.06 23.22
CA ASN A 100 -7.53 0.46 22.10
C ASN A 100 -6.95 1.73 21.47
N ALA A 101 -5.97 2.34 22.11
CA ALA A 101 -5.25 3.47 21.57
C ALA A 101 -4.16 3.02 20.60
N ARG A 102 -3.62 3.98 19.85
CA ARG A 102 -2.40 3.77 19.07
C ARG A 102 -1.20 3.73 19.99
N HIS A 103 -0.23 2.88 19.68
CA HIS A 103 1.00 2.70 20.47
C HIS A 103 2.24 3.25 19.75
N GLY A 104 2.09 3.65 18.48
CA GLY A 104 3.11 4.38 17.72
C GLY A 104 4.07 3.49 16.94
N GLY A 105 3.85 2.17 16.91
CA GLY A 105 4.68 1.31 16.07
C GLY A 105 4.49 1.62 14.57
N ASP A 106 5.58 1.57 13.80
CA ASP A 106 5.61 2.12 12.45
C ASP A 106 6.58 1.37 11.51
N LEU A 107 6.61 1.77 10.23
CA LEU A 107 7.45 1.13 9.22
C LEU A 107 8.94 1.33 9.49
N ALA A 108 9.32 2.48 10.05
CA ALA A 108 10.70 2.77 10.43
C ALA A 108 11.18 1.81 11.52
N GLY A 109 10.35 1.56 12.54
CA GLY A 109 10.65 0.63 13.61
C GLY A 109 10.78 -0.81 13.11
N ILE A 110 9.91 -1.24 12.20
CA ILE A 110 10.05 -2.55 11.55
C ILE A 110 11.37 -2.64 10.77
N GLU A 111 11.69 -1.60 9.99
CA GLU A 111 12.93 -1.57 9.19
C GLU A 111 14.19 -1.67 10.06
N GLN A 112 14.21 -0.98 11.21
CA GLN A 112 15.32 -0.99 12.17
C GLN A 112 15.54 -2.38 12.83
N HIS A 113 14.57 -3.29 12.74
CA HIS A 113 14.63 -4.62 13.35
C HIS A 113 14.55 -5.75 12.31
N LEU A 114 14.92 -5.50 11.05
CA LEU A 114 14.95 -6.55 10.03
C LEU A 114 15.92 -7.70 10.34
N ASP A 115 17.01 -7.40 11.07
CA ASP A 115 17.99 -8.40 11.50
C ASP A 115 17.39 -9.37 12.53
N TYR A 116 16.52 -8.90 13.42
CA TYR A 116 15.82 -9.75 14.39
C TYR A 116 15.03 -10.88 13.71
N PHE A 117 14.33 -10.59 12.61
CA PHE A 117 13.58 -11.60 11.87
C PHE A 117 14.51 -12.61 11.19
N SER A 118 15.65 -12.13 10.68
CA SER A 118 16.66 -12.99 10.05
C SER A 118 17.29 -13.95 11.05
N ASP A 119 17.64 -13.45 12.24
CA ASP A 119 18.20 -14.23 13.34
C ASP A 119 17.21 -15.27 13.89
N LEU A 120 15.91 -14.93 13.89
CA LEU A 120 14.84 -15.85 14.27
C LEU A 120 14.60 -16.96 13.23
N GLY A 121 15.15 -16.82 12.01
CA GLY A 121 14.92 -17.75 10.90
C GLY A 121 13.59 -17.53 10.16
N VAL A 122 12.97 -16.36 10.33
CA VAL A 122 11.78 -15.95 9.58
C VAL A 122 12.15 -15.65 8.13
N THR A 123 11.32 -16.09 7.19
CA THR A 123 11.57 -15.91 5.74
C THR A 123 10.46 -15.12 5.04
N ALA A 124 9.38 -14.78 5.73
CA ALA A 124 8.32 -13.93 5.24
C ALA A 124 7.68 -13.13 6.38
N LEU A 125 7.40 -11.85 6.12
CA LEU A 125 6.66 -10.98 7.03
C LEU A 125 5.21 -10.85 6.55
N TRP A 126 4.29 -10.98 7.50
CA TRP A 126 2.88 -10.70 7.31
C TRP A 126 2.46 -9.57 8.24
N PHE A 127 1.96 -8.47 7.66
CA PHE A 127 1.45 -7.35 8.43
C PHE A 127 -0.08 -7.40 8.47
N THR A 128 -0.66 -7.01 9.61
CA THR A 128 -2.02 -6.45 9.62
C THR A 128 -2.07 -5.23 8.67
N PRO A 129 -3.26 -4.77 8.22
CA PRO A 129 -3.34 -3.74 7.20
C PRO A 129 -2.58 -2.46 7.58
N VAL A 130 -1.82 -1.93 6.62
CA VAL A 130 -1.02 -0.69 6.74
C VAL A 130 -1.65 0.50 6.02
N LEU A 131 -2.77 0.28 5.35
CA LEU A 131 -3.49 1.32 4.62
C LEU A 131 -4.14 2.30 5.60
N GLU A 132 -4.42 3.50 5.13
CA GLU A 132 -4.99 4.56 5.96
C GLU A 132 -6.28 4.08 6.65
N ASN A 133 -6.33 4.24 7.97
CA ASN A 133 -7.51 3.99 8.78
C ASN A 133 -7.82 5.23 9.60
N ASN A 134 -8.53 6.18 9.01
CA ASN A 134 -8.82 7.47 9.62
C ASN A 134 -10.10 7.45 10.49
N MET A 135 -10.31 6.38 11.26
CA MET A 135 -11.42 6.27 12.22
C MET A 135 -11.12 6.95 13.56
N THR A 136 -12.17 7.45 14.20
CA THR A 136 -12.13 7.87 15.62
C THR A 136 -12.02 6.64 16.51
N GLY A 137 -10.89 6.48 17.20
CA GLY A 137 -10.59 5.31 18.04
C GLY A 137 -10.40 4.02 17.24
N GLY A 138 -9.68 3.04 17.81
CA GLY A 138 -9.49 1.72 17.20
C GLY A 138 -8.64 1.67 15.92
N SER A 139 -8.28 2.80 15.31
CA SER A 139 -7.53 2.85 14.03
C SER A 139 -6.21 2.07 14.00
N TYR A 140 -5.63 1.73 15.15
CA TYR A 140 -4.38 0.97 15.26
C TYR A 140 -4.40 -0.38 14.53
N HIS A 141 -5.58 -1.03 14.44
CA HIS A 141 -5.68 -2.39 13.90
C HIS A 141 -5.67 -2.44 12.36
N GLY A 142 -5.88 -1.31 11.68
CA GLY A 142 -5.81 -1.21 10.20
C GLY A 142 -7.02 -1.77 9.42
N TYR A 143 -7.78 -2.73 9.93
CA TYR A 143 -8.95 -3.36 9.26
C TYR A 143 -10.16 -2.49 8.88
N ALA A 144 -10.11 -1.18 9.02
CA ALA A 144 -11.19 -0.29 8.59
C ALA A 144 -10.63 0.81 7.67
N THR A 145 -10.18 0.35 6.51
CA THR A 145 -9.49 1.18 5.51
C THR A 145 -10.37 2.35 5.06
N THR A 146 -9.84 3.57 5.15
CA THR A 146 -10.46 4.82 4.67
C THR A 146 -9.88 5.30 3.34
N ASP A 147 -8.63 4.93 3.02
CA ASP A 147 -8.02 5.14 1.69
C ASP A 147 -7.21 3.90 1.27
N TYR A 148 -7.64 3.25 0.18
CA TYR A 148 -7.02 2.03 -0.34
C TYR A 148 -5.71 2.25 -1.11
N TYR A 149 -5.37 3.50 -1.42
CA TYR A 149 -4.17 3.85 -2.20
C TYR A 149 -3.07 4.49 -1.37
N LYS A 150 -3.28 4.62 -0.06
CA LYS A 150 -2.41 5.37 0.84
C LYS A 150 -2.11 4.57 2.09
N VAL A 151 -0.82 4.43 2.40
CA VAL A 151 -0.33 3.96 3.70
C VAL A 151 -0.77 4.95 4.78
N ASP A 152 -1.17 4.43 5.94
CA ASP A 152 -1.52 5.28 7.07
C ASP A 152 -0.34 6.19 7.43
N PRO A 153 -0.52 7.52 7.46
CA PRO A 153 0.58 8.44 7.71
C PRO A 153 1.23 8.26 9.09
N ARG A 154 0.55 7.59 10.03
CA ARG A 154 1.08 7.22 11.35
C ARG A 154 1.96 5.96 11.33
N PHE A 155 2.04 5.28 10.19
CA PHE A 155 3.01 4.21 9.94
C PHE A 155 4.15 4.70 9.04
N GLY A 156 3.90 5.68 8.18
CA GLY A 156 4.85 6.24 7.22
C GLY A 156 4.17 6.55 5.89
N THR A 157 4.94 6.43 4.81
CA THR A 157 4.52 6.80 3.45
C THR A 157 4.50 5.59 2.51
N ASN A 158 3.82 5.74 1.36
CA ASN A 158 3.86 4.73 0.30
C ASN A 158 5.31 4.44 -0.17
N GLU A 159 6.20 5.44 -0.14
CA GLU A 159 7.59 5.24 -0.53
C GLU A 159 8.38 4.52 0.56
N GLU A 160 8.23 4.86 1.84
CA GLU A 160 8.84 4.10 2.95
C GLU A 160 8.37 2.65 2.94
N TYR A 161 7.09 2.39 2.63
CA TYR A 161 6.59 1.02 2.51
C TYR A 161 7.28 0.24 1.38
N LYS A 162 7.50 0.87 0.22
CA LYS A 162 8.31 0.27 -0.86
C LYS A 162 9.77 0.07 -0.45
N GLN A 163 10.35 0.99 0.32
CA GLN A 163 11.72 0.86 0.81
C GLN A 163 11.84 -0.31 1.79
N LEU A 164 10.89 -0.47 2.71
CA LEU A 164 10.84 -1.62 3.62
C LEU A 164 10.79 -2.95 2.84
N ILE A 165 9.94 -3.04 1.82
CA ILE A 165 9.88 -4.23 0.94
C ILE A 165 11.23 -4.50 0.28
N ARG A 166 11.93 -3.46 -0.20
CA ARG A 166 13.26 -3.59 -0.83
C ARG A 166 14.35 -4.02 0.14
N LYS A 167 14.32 -3.52 1.38
CA LYS A 167 15.34 -3.79 2.41
C LYS A 167 15.16 -5.12 3.11
N SER A 168 13.93 -5.63 3.17
CA SER A 168 13.62 -6.88 3.88
C SER A 168 14.48 -8.04 3.35
N PRO A 169 15.38 -8.64 4.16
CA PRO A 169 16.33 -9.69 3.74
C PRO A 169 15.65 -11.00 3.32
N CYS A 170 14.38 -11.17 3.69
CA CYS A 170 13.43 -12.15 3.14
C CYS A 170 13.25 -12.06 1.60
N THR A 171 13.94 -11.12 0.92
CA THR A 171 14.00 -10.94 -0.53
C THR A 171 15.12 -11.71 -1.24
N ARG A 172 15.87 -12.60 -0.55
CA ARG A 172 16.81 -13.53 -1.24
C ARG A 172 16.13 -14.35 -2.35
N HIS A 173 14.79 -14.43 -2.31
CA HIS A 173 13.92 -14.78 -3.43
C HIS A 173 12.74 -13.79 -3.55
N GLN A 174 13.03 -12.55 -3.99
CA GLN A 174 12.12 -11.45 -4.32
C GLN A 174 10.59 -11.63 -4.13
N ASN A 175 10.02 -10.77 -3.28
CA ASN A 175 8.60 -10.46 -3.07
C ASN A 175 7.74 -11.52 -2.32
N ARG A 176 8.06 -11.81 -1.05
CA ARG A 176 7.24 -12.65 -0.15
C ARG A 176 6.52 -11.91 0.99
N ASN A 177 6.31 -10.60 0.88
CA ASN A 177 5.56 -9.86 1.91
C ASN A 177 4.04 -10.00 1.67
N GLY A 178 3.34 -10.60 2.65
CA GLY A 178 1.90 -10.76 2.63
C GLY A 178 1.20 -9.58 3.29
N HIS A 179 0.21 -9.01 2.61
CA HIS A 179 -0.78 -8.14 3.24
C HIS A 179 -1.95 -8.99 3.74
N ASP A 180 -2.49 -8.66 4.91
CA ASP A 180 -3.79 -9.21 5.30
C ASP A 180 -4.86 -8.77 4.28
N PHE A 181 -5.34 -9.74 3.51
CA PHE A 181 -6.24 -9.52 2.39
C PHE A 181 -7.63 -9.16 2.92
N GLN A 182 -7.91 -7.86 3.06
CA GLN A 182 -9.29 -7.39 2.98
C GLN A 182 -9.78 -7.61 1.53
N PRO A 183 -10.96 -8.22 1.32
CA PRO A 183 -11.25 -8.97 0.10
C PRO A 183 -11.51 -8.06 -1.10
N LEU A 184 -10.46 -7.81 -1.88
CA LEU A 184 -10.56 -7.48 -3.31
C LEU A 184 -9.59 -8.38 -4.08
N ARG A 185 -10.19 -9.33 -4.81
CA ARG A 185 -9.55 -10.33 -5.65
C ARG A 185 -8.33 -9.77 -6.42
N ARG A 186 -7.16 -10.40 -6.20
CA ARG A 186 -6.03 -10.55 -7.13
C ARG A 186 -5.97 -9.55 -8.29
N ARG A 187 -5.43 -8.34 -8.07
CA ARG A 187 -4.75 -7.57 -9.14
C ARG A 187 -3.94 -6.36 -8.66
N ALA A 188 -3.15 -6.46 -7.61
CA ALA A 188 -2.18 -5.39 -7.28
C ALA A 188 -1.04 -5.93 -6.41
N CYS A 189 -0.11 -6.67 -6.99
CA CYS A 189 1.28 -6.57 -6.52
C CYS A 189 1.91 -5.50 -7.39
N MET A 190 2.13 -4.34 -6.77
CA MET A 190 2.59 -3.09 -7.36
C MET A 190 4.09 -3.13 -7.65
N ASP A 191 4.47 -2.76 -8.87
CA ASP A 191 5.70 -2.06 -9.24
C ASP A 191 5.29 -0.64 -9.69
#